data_AF-A0A6P8PPX4-F1
#
_entry.id   AF-A0A6P8PPX4-F1
#
_cell.length_a   1.000
_cell.length_b   1.000
_cell.length_c   1.000
_cell.angle_alpha   90.00
_cell.angle_beta   90.00
_cell.angle_gamma   90.00
#
_symmetry.space_group_name_H-M   'P 1'
#
loop_
_entity.id
_entity.type
_entity.pdbx_description
1 polymer ?
#
loop_
_entity_poly.entity_id
_entity_poly.type
_entity_poly.pdbx_seq_one_letter_code
_entity_poly.pdbx_strand_id
1 'polypeptide(L)'
;MTLQPRCEDVETAEGVALTVTGVAQVKIMTEKELLAIACEQFLGKNVQEIRNVVLQTLEGHLRSILGTLTVEQIYRDRDQFAKLVREVAAPDVGRMGIEILSFTIKDVYDKVEYLSSLGKTQTAAVQRDADIGVAEAERDAGIREAECKREMLDVKYVSDTKMADSKRAFEMQKAAFSQEVNTKKAESQLAYELQAAKEQQKIRQEEIEIEVVQRKKQIDIEEKEILRMDKELIATVKRPAEAEAHKMLQIAEGEKVQQVLIAQAEAEKIRKIGEAEAAVIEAIGKAEAEKMKLKAEAYQQYGDAAKMALVLDCLPEIAAKVAAPLAKVDEIVILSGNNNKVTSEVTRLLAELPASVQALTGVDLSKIPLIQKATGVQA
;
A
#
# COMPACT_ATOMS: atom_id res chain seq x y z
N MET A 1 0.34 -59.37 109.57
CA MET A 1 -0.85 -58.50 109.69
C MET A 1 -0.65 -57.24 108.86
N THR A 2 -1.71 -56.66 108.33
CA THR A 2 -1.64 -55.41 107.55
C THR A 2 -2.12 -54.26 108.43
N LEU A 3 -1.36 -53.18 108.47
CA LEU A 3 -1.63 -51.95 109.20
C LEU A 3 -1.68 -50.78 108.20
N GLN A 4 -2.44 -49.74 108.51
CA GLN A 4 -2.62 -48.57 107.65
C GLN A 4 -2.31 -47.30 108.46
N PRO A 5 -1.01 -47.01 108.76
CA PRO A 5 -0.64 -45.81 109.50
C PRO A 5 -1.07 -44.57 108.73
N ARG A 6 -1.86 -43.71 109.39
CA ARG A 6 -2.38 -42.47 108.82
C ARG A 6 -1.92 -41.29 109.66
N CYS A 7 -1.33 -40.29 109.01
CA CYS A 7 -0.93 -39.05 109.65
C CYS A 7 -1.65 -37.89 108.97
N GLU A 8 -2.55 -37.24 109.70
CA GLU A 8 -3.31 -36.08 109.26
C GLU A 8 -2.64 -34.79 109.70
N ASP A 9 -2.76 -33.74 108.88
CA ASP A 9 -2.34 -32.36 109.18
C ASP A 9 -0.93 -32.23 109.75
N VAL A 10 0.04 -32.94 109.14
CA VAL A 10 1.44 -32.82 109.53
C VAL A 10 2.12 -31.80 108.63
N GLU A 11 2.68 -30.76 109.23
CA GLU A 11 3.50 -29.77 108.53
C GLU A 11 4.82 -30.40 108.08
N THR A 12 5.14 -30.23 106.80
CA THR A 12 6.46 -30.53 106.22
C THR A 12 7.51 -29.49 106.65
N ALA A 13 8.77 -29.70 106.28
CA ALA A 13 9.86 -28.74 106.53
C ALA A 13 9.61 -27.32 105.96
N GLU A 14 8.70 -27.20 104.99
CA GLU A 14 8.31 -25.93 104.35
C GLU A 14 6.98 -25.36 104.88
N GLY A 15 6.40 -25.95 105.93
CA GLY A 15 5.15 -25.50 106.54
C GLY A 15 3.87 -25.88 105.78
N VAL A 16 3.97 -26.73 104.74
CA VAL A 16 2.79 -27.25 104.03
C VAL A 16 2.23 -28.45 104.78
N ALA A 17 0.97 -28.35 105.23
CA ALA A 17 0.26 -29.43 105.90
C ALA A 17 -0.16 -30.52 104.90
N LEU A 18 0.39 -31.73 105.07
CA LEU A 18 0.05 -32.92 104.29
C LEU A 18 -0.67 -33.96 105.14
N THR A 19 -1.54 -34.74 104.50
CA THR A 19 -2.06 -35.98 105.03
C THR A 19 -1.52 -37.16 104.23
N VAL A 20 -0.92 -38.12 104.92
CA VAL A 20 -0.27 -39.28 104.32
C VAL A 20 -0.86 -40.56 104.91
N THR A 21 -1.21 -41.50 104.02
CA THR A 21 -1.64 -42.85 104.38
C THR A 21 -0.62 -43.86 103.87
N GLY A 22 0.04 -44.55 104.81
CA GLY A 22 0.91 -45.68 104.51
C GLY A 22 0.15 -47.02 104.57
N VAL A 23 0.77 -48.06 104.03
CA VAL A 23 0.39 -49.46 104.23
C VAL A 23 1.63 -50.23 104.67
N ALA A 24 1.56 -50.83 105.85
CA ALA A 24 2.63 -51.63 106.42
C ALA A 24 2.19 -53.09 106.57
N GLN A 25 3.01 -54.03 106.09
CA GLN A 25 2.85 -55.44 106.39
C GLN A 25 3.88 -55.83 107.44
N VAL A 26 3.40 -56.27 108.60
CA VAL A 26 4.26 -56.64 109.75
C VAL A 26 4.00 -58.08 110.19
N LYS A 27 5.02 -58.74 110.72
CA LYS A 27 5.00 -60.15 111.17
C LYS A 27 5.61 -60.24 112.56
N ILE A 28 5.11 -61.15 113.40
CA ILE A 28 5.76 -61.46 114.68
C ILE A 28 6.99 -62.33 114.39
N MET A 29 8.12 -61.99 115.00
CA MET A 29 9.38 -62.72 114.83
C MET A 29 9.31 -64.09 115.52
N THR A 30 9.94 -65.10 114.90
CA THR A 30 9.92 -66.50 115.37
C THR A 30 11.19 -66.93 116.09
N GLU A 31 12.16 -66.03 116.24
CA GLU A 31 13.40 -66.30 116.97
C GLU A 31 13.14 -66.36 118.48
N LYS A 32 13.77 -67.32 119.17
CA LYS A 32 13.40 -67.68 120.55
C LYS A 32 13.50 -66.51 121.56
N GLU A 33 14.46 -65.60 121.35
CA GLU A 33 14.68 -64.44 122.23
C GLU A 33 13.65 -63.34 121.96
N LEU A 34 13.50 -62.93 120.71
CA LEU A 34 12.56 -61.87 120.30
C LEU A 34 11.08 -62.30 120.43
N LEU A 35 10.80 -63.59 120.24
CA LEU A 35 9.47 -64.17 120.47
C LEU A 35 9.10 -64.14 121.96
N ALA A 36 10.06 -64.34 122.88
CA ALA A 36 9.79 -64.23 124.31
C ALA A 36 9.37 -62.80 124.68
N ILE A 37 10.04 -61.78 124.14
CA ILE A 37 9.72 -60.36 124.32
C ILE A 37 8.35 -60.02 123.70
N ALA A 38 8.05 -60.51 122.50
CA ALA A 38 6.72 -60.35 121.89
C ALA A 38 5.63 -61.01 122.72
N CYS A 39 5.88 -62.21 123.26
CA CYS A 39 4.96 -62.88 124.17
C CYS A 39 4.76 -62.07 125.46
N GLU A 40 5.82 -61.61 126.13
CA GLU A 40 5.70 -60.77 127.33
C GLU A 40 4.87 -59.50 127.07
N GLN A 41 5.10 -58.84 125.93
CA GLN A 41 4.45 -57.59 125.57
C GLN A 41 2.98 -57.74 125.10
N PHE A 42 2.59 -58.90 124.57
CA PHE A 42 1.28 -59.11 123.93
C PHE A 42 0.42 -60.25 124.50
N LEU A 43 0.94 -61.10 125.38
CA LEU A 43 0.16 -62.17 126.02
C LEU A 43 -0.98 -61.57 126.86
N GLY A 44 -2.20 -62.02 126.60
CA GLY A 44 -3.41 -61.51 127.25
C GLY A 44 -4.03 -60.26 126.61
N LYS A 45 -3.38 -59.62 125.62
CA LYS A 45 -3.96 -58.49 124.86
C LYS A 45 -4.82 -58.96 123.70
N ASN A 46 -5.83 -58.16 123.34
CA ASN A 46 -6.66 -58.44 122.16
C ASN A 46 -5.91 -58.13 120.85
N VAL A 47 -6.28 -58.82 119.77
CA VAL A 47 -5.69 -58.59 118.43
C VAL A 47 -5.82 -57.13 117.97
N GLN A 48 -6.87 -56.43 118.38
CA GLN A 48 -7.03 -54.99 118.10
C GLN A 48 -6.03 -54.12 118.88
N GLU A 49 -5.79 -54.42 120.16
CA GLU A 49 -4.79 -53.71 120.99
C GLU A 49 -3.38 -53.91 120.43
N ILE A 50 -3.03 -55.14 120.03
CA ILE A 50 -1.74 -55.44 119.39
C ILE A 50 -1.58 -54.60 118.12
N ARG A 51 -2.61 -54.51 117.27
CA ARG A 51 -2.57 -53.65 116.07
C ARG A 51 -2.41 -52.19 116.44
N ASN A 52 -3.15 -51.68 117.44
CA ASN A 52 -3.14 -50.27 117.81
C ASN A 52 -1.76 -49.83 118.34
N VAL A 53 -1.08 -50.62 119.16
CA VAL A 53 0.26 -50.26 119.66
C VAL A 53 1.25 -50.14 118.49
N VAL A 54 1.28 -51.11 117.58
CA VAL A 54 2.20 -51.09 116.42
C VAL A 54 1.83 -49.98 115.43
N LEU A 55 0.53 -49.71 115.24
CA LEU A 55 0.04 -48.61 114.43
C LEU A 55 0.53 -47.27 114.97
N GLN A 56 0.42 -47.03 116.28
CA GLN A 56 0.88 -45.80 116.93
C GLN A 56 2.39 -45.58 116.79
N THR A 57 3.21 -46.64 116.92
CA THR A 57 4.66 -46.55 116.68
C THR A 57 4.96 -46.16 115.23
N LEU A 58 4.32 -46.82 114.26
CA LEU A 58 4.50 -46.52 112.83
C LEU A 58 4.02 -45.12 112.45
N GLU A 59 2.90 -44.65 113.02
CA GLU A 59 2.41 -43.28 112.85
C GLU A 59 3.33 -42.23 113.51
N GLY A 60 3.95 -42.56 114.65
CA GLY A 60 4.97 -41.73 115.28
C GLY A 60 6.17 -41.48 114.35
N HIS A 61 6.75 -42.55 113.80
CA HIS A 61 7.86 -42.42 112.86
C HIS A 61 7.44 -41.78 111.53
N LEU A 62 6.28 -42.16 110.97
CA LEU A 62 5.77 -41.57 109.73
C LEU A 62 5.61 -40.04 109.86
N ARG A 63 5.00 -39.57 110.96
CA ARG A 63 4.89 -38.14 111.30
C ARG A 63 6.25 -37.48 111.46
N SER A 64 7.19 -38.12 112.17
CA SER A 64 8.52 -37.57 112.42
C SER A 64 9.33 -37.39 111.13
N ILE A 65 9.27 -38.32 110.18
CA ILE A 65 10.00 -38.20 108.91
C ILE A 65 9.32 -37.20 107.98
N LEU A 66 7.98 -37.16 107.95
CA LEU A 66 7.22 -36.19 107.16
C LEU A 66 7.62 -34.74 107.51
N GLY A 67 7.77 -34.41 108.80
CA GLY A 67 8.23 -33.09 109.24
C GLY A 67 9.67 -32.72 108.86
N THR A 68 10.50 -33.67 108.40
CA THR A 68 11.90 -33.42 107.99
C THR A 68 12.11 -33.25 106.49
N LEU A 69 11.13 -33.64 105.65
CA LEU A 69 11.24 -33.62 104.19
C LEU A 69 10.41 -32.48 103.58
N THR A 70 10.76 -32.08 102.35
CA THR A 70 9.96 -31.12 101.56
C THR A 70 8.82 -31.85 100.82
N VAL A 71 7.82 -31.09 100.37
CA VAL A 71 6.66 -31.63 99.64
C VAL A 71 7.09 -32.32 98.34
N GLU A 72 8.06 -31.75 97.63
CA GLU A 72 8.57 -32.23 96.35
C GLU A 72 9.28 -33.57 96.51
N GLN A 73 10.06 -33.75 97.59
CA GLN A 73 10.77 -35.00 97.87
C GLN A 73 9.78 -36.13 98.17
N ILE A 74 8.76 -35.85 98.99
CA ILE A 74 7.69 -36.81 99.31
C ILE A 74 6.88 -37.16 98.05
N TYR A 75 6.64 -36.19 97.16
CA TYR A 75 5.82 -36.40 95.97
C TYR A 75 6.58 -37.11 94.83
N ARG A 76 7.83 -36.73 94.56
CA ARG A 76 8.67 -37.30 93.49
C ARG A 76 9.13 -38.71 93.83
N ASP A 77 9.70 -38.92 95.01
CA ASP A 77 10.44 -40.14 95.37
C ASP A 77 9.77 -40.89 96.53
N ARG A 78 8.50 -41.26 96.35
CA ARG A 78 7.68 -41.97 97.34
C ARG A 78 8.32 -43.25 97.89
N ASP A 79 9.06 -43.98 97.05
CA ASP A 79 9.78 -45.20 97.45
C ASP A 79 10.99 -44.91 98.35
N GLN A 80 11.66 -43.78 98.18
CA GLN A 80 12.76 -43.38 99.07
C GLN A 80 12.22 -42.97 100.44
N PHE A 81 11.12 -42.19 100.47
CA PHE A 81 10.42 -41.86 101.70
C PHE A 81 9.90 -43.11 102.44
N ALA A 82 9.32 -44.08 101.72
CA ALA A 82 8.88 -45.36 102.29
C ALA A 82 10.03 -46.18 102.91
N LYS A 83 11.22 -46.18 102.27
CA LYS A 83 12.43 -46.82 102.82
C LYS A 83 12.92 -46.13 104.10
N LEU A 84 13.01 -44.80 104.11
CA LEU A 84 13.42 -44.03 105.29
C LEU A 84 12.52 -44.30 106.50
N VAL A 85 11.19 -44.31 106.31
CA VAL A 85 10.24 -44.62 107.39
C VAL A 85 10.43 -46.06 107.89
N ARG A 86 10.69 -47.03 106.99
CA ARG A 86 10.99 -48.42 107.37
C ARG A 86 12.28 -48.52 108.18
N GLU A 87 13.36 -47.88 107.74
CA GLU A 87 14.69 -47.95 108.38
C GLU A 87 14.66 -47.38 109.80
N VAL A 88 13.96 -46.26 110.01
CA VAL A 88 13.83 -45.62 111.32
C VAL A 88 12.88 -46.38 112.24
N ALA A 89 11.78 -46.96 111.72
CA ALA A 89 10.82 -47.70 112.54
C ALA A 89 11.26 -49.15 112.87
N ALA A 90 12.06 -49.79 112.01
CA ALA A 90 12.52 -51.17 112.17
C ALA A 90 13.15 -51.50 113.55
N PRO A 91 14.08 -50.71 114.11
CA PRO A 91 14.66 -51.02 115.42
C PRO A 91 13.63 -50.95 116.56
N ASP A 92 12.68 -50.02 116.51
CA ASP A 92 11.71 -49.81 117.58
C ASP A 92 10.59 -50.86 117.58
N VAL A 93 10.09 -51.28 116.41
CA VAL A 93 9.19 -52.45 116.36
C VAL A 93 9.93 -53.77 116.58
N GLY A 94 11.22 -53.84 116.23
CA GLY A 94 12.09 -54.98 116.51
C GLY A 94 12.25 -55.25 118.01
N ARG A 95 12.36 -54.19 118.84
CA ARG A 95 12.32 -54.28 120.32
C ARG A 95 11.02 -54.86 120.86
N MET A 96 9.94 -54.87 120.08
CA MET A 96 8.66 -55.51 120.41
C MET A 96 8.53 -56.93 119.84
N GLY A 97 9.59 -57.46 119.22
CA GLY A 97 9.61 -58.75 118.53
C GLY A 97 8.77 -58.76 117.24
N ILE A 98 8.66 -57.62 116.56
CA ILE A 98 7.89 -57.45 115.31
C ILE A 98 8.82 -57.01 114.17
N GLU A 99 8.66 -57.67 113.03
CA GLU A 99 9.39 -57.40 111.79
C GLU A 99 8.48 -56.68 110.79
N ILE A 100 9.00 -55.62 110.14
CA ILE A 100 8.35 -54.97 109.00
C ILE A 100 8.77 -55.73 107.73
N LEU A 101 7.82 -56.41 107.07
CA LEU A 101 8.05 -57.11 105.79
C LEU A 101 8.13 -56.10 104.64
N SER A 102 7.14 -55.20 104.58
CA SER A 102 7.04 -54.15 103.58
C SER A 102 6.34 -52.91 104.15
N PHE A 103 6.71 -51.75 103.62
CA PHE A 103 6.09 -50.46 103.90
C PHE A 103 5.99 -49.72 102.57
N THR A 104 4.80 -49.26 102.21
CA THR A 104 4.56 -48.46 101.01
C THR A 104 3.65 -47.29 101.33
N ILE A 105 3.80 -46.19 100.60
CA ILE A 105 2.86 -45.06 100.67
C ILE A 105 1.70 -45.35 99.72
N LYS A 106 0.47 -45.25 100.23
CA LYS A 106 -0.75 -45.42 99.44
C LYS A 106 -1.19 -44.08 98.85
N ASP A 107 -1.52 -43.14 99.72
CA ASP A 107 -2.08 -41.84 99.36
C ASP A 107 -1.31 -40.71 100.05
N VAL A 108 -1.07 -39.63 99.32
CA VAL A 108 -0.54 -38.35 99.80
C VAL A 108 -1.46 -37.27 99.26
N TYR A 109 -2.08 -36.49 100.14
CA TYR A 109 -2.93 -35.37 99.75
C TYR A 109 -2.71 -34.17 100.67
N ASP A 110 -2.92 -32.99 100.12
CA ASP A 110 -2.84 -31.70 100.78
C ASP A 110 -4.24 -31.11 101.01
N LYS A 111 -4.37 -30.21 101.98
CA LYS A 111 -5.63 -29.45 102.19
C LYS A 111 -5.68 -28.12 101.44
N VAL A 112 -4.54 -27.66 100.89
CA VAL A 112 -4.35 -26.27 100.42
C VAL A 112 -4.08 -26.20 98.89
N GLU A 113 -4.28 -27.30 98.16
CA GLU A 113 -4.08 -27.39 96.70
C GLU A 113 -2.68 -26.95 96.18
N TYR A 114 -1.66 -26.99 97.02
CA TYR A 114 -0.26 -26.77 96.67
C TYR A 114 0.20 -27.78 95.60
N LEU A 115 -0.11 -29.07 95.79
CA LEU A 115 0.23 -30.15 94.85
C LEU A 115 -0.51 -29.97 93.50
N SER A 116 -1.76 -29.53 93.54
CA SER A 116 -2.57 -29.23 92.33
C SER A 116 -1.95 -28.06 91.55
N SER A 117 -1.47 -27.04 92.26
CA SER A 117 -0.85 -25.83 91.69
C SER A 117 0.53 -26.12 91.10
N LEU A 118 1.36 -26.93 91.78
CA LEU A 118 2.64 -27.40 91.24
C LEU A 118 2.45 -28.18 89.93
N GLY A 119 1.44 -29.06 89.88
CA GLY A 119 1.06 -29.79 88.67
C GLY A 119 0.67 -28.87 87.51
N LYS A 120 -0.18 -27.86 87.76
CA LYS A 120 -0.60 -26.85 86.75
C LYS A 120 0.59 -26.08 86.16
N THR A 121 1.58 -25.73 86.97
CA THR A 121 2.79 -25.03 86.49
C THR A 121 3.64 -25.92 85.59
N GLN A 122 3.80 -27.20 85.94
CA GLN A 122 4.57 -28.16 85.13
C GLN A 122 3.86 -28.47 83.79
N THR A 123 2.54 -28.68 83.79
CA THR A 123 1.80 -28.91 82.54
C THR A 123 1.81 -27.68 81.64
N ALA A 124 1.70 -26.47 82.18
CA ALA A 124 1.81 -25.23 81.42
C ALA A 124 3.21 -25.00 80.82
N ALA A 125 4.28 -25.45 81.51
CA ALA A 125 5.64 -25.41 80.96
C ALA A 125 5.80 -26.40 79.81
N VAL A 126 5.43 -27.67 80.00
CA VAL A 126 5.51 -28.70 78.95
C VAL A 126 4.65 -28.34 77.72
N GLN A 127 3.46 -27.77 77.93
CA GLN A 127 2.63 -27.30 76.82
C GLN A 127 3.31 -26.17 76.04
N ARG A 128 3.87 -25.17 76.74
CA ARG A 128 4.60 -24.06 76.09
C ARG A 128 5.78 -24.58 75.27
N ASP A 129 6.57 -25.49 75.82
CA ASP A 129 7.74 -26.03 75.13
C ASP A 129 7.34 -26.88 73.91
N ALA A 130 6.21 -27.59 73.98
CA ALA A 130 5.61 -28.28 72.84
C ALA A 130 5.10 -27.29 71.77
N ASP A 131 4.41 -26.22 72.16
CA ASP A 131 3.89 -25.19 71.25
C ASP A 131 5.04 -24.47 70.52
N ILE A 132 6.15 -24.16 71.21
CA ILE A 132 7.38 -23.62 70.62
C ILE A 132 7.94 -24.62 69.59
N GLY A 133 8.07 -25.91 69.96
CA GLY A 133 8.58 -26.94 69.05
C GLY A 133 7.74 -27.11 67.78
N VAL A 134 6.41 -27.00 67.88
CA VAL A 134 5.51 -26.99 66.71
C VAL A 134 5.74 -25.74 65.85
N ALA A 135 5.79 -24.56 66.45
CA ALA A 135 5.98 -23.31 65.72
C ALA A 135 7.34 -23.24 64.98
N GLU A 136 8.41 -23.78 65.58
CA GLU A 136 9.72 -23.88 64.91
C GLU A 136 9.70 -24.89 63.76
N ALA A 137 9.05 -26.05 63.94
CA ALA A 137 8.89 -27.05 62.89
C ALA A 137 8.06 -26.52 61.70
N GLU A 138 6.96 -25.81 61.95
CA GLU A 138 6.15 -25.16 60.91
C GLU A 138 6.92 -24.07 60.17
N ARG A 139 7.67 -23.22 60.88
CA ARG A 139 8.54 -22.19 60.29
C ARG A 139 9.58 -22.81 59.35
N ASP A 140 10.29 -23.84 59.81
CA ASP A 140 11.39 -24.46 59.06
C ASP A 140 10.86 -25.30 57.87
N ALA A 141 9.67 -25.89 58.00
CA ALA A 141 8.94 -26.51 56.89
C ALA A 141 8.52 -25.46 55.85
N GLY A 142 7.96 -24.32 56.29
CA GLY A 142 7.54 -23.21 55.42
C GLY A 142 8.70 -22.57 54.65
N ILE A 143 9.87 -22.42 55.29
CA ILE A 143 11.10 -21.95 54.62
C ILE A 143 11.51 -22.93 53.51
N ARG A 144 11.62 -24.23 53.81
CA ARG A 144 11.94 -25.25 52.80
C ARG A 144 10.92 -25.30 51.67
N GLU A 145 9.63 -25.17 51.97
CA GLU A 145 8.59 -25.16 50.94
C GLU A 145 8.72 -23.92 50.04
N ALA A 146 9.01 -22.75 50.60
CA ALA A 146 9.25 -21.52 49.83
C ALA A 146 10.52 -21.61 48.96
N GLU A 147 11.61 -22.19 49.47
CA GLU A 147 12.84 -22.44 48.71
C GLU A 147 12.59 -23.40 47.55
N CYS A 148 12.00 -24.57 47.81
CA CYS A 148 11.64 -25.55 46.78
C CYS A 148 10.68 -24.97 45.73
N LYS A 149 9.71 -24.13 46.12
CA LYS A 149 8.82 -23.42 45.19
C LYS A 149 9.59 -22.43 44.31
N ARG A 150 10.54 -21.68 44.88
CA ARG A 150 11.37 -20.73 44.13
C ARG A 150 12.23 -21.46 43.10
N GLU A 151 12.95 -22.50 43.51
CA GLU A 151 13.77 -23.32 42.59
C GLU A 151 12.93 -23.98 41.49
N MET A 152 11.76 -24.52 41.83
CA MET A 152 10.82 -25.08 40.84
C MET A 152 10.36 -24.02 39.82
N LEU A 153 10.05 -22.80 40.28
CA LEU A 153 9.65 -21.70 39.41
C LEU A 153 10.82 -21.23 38.52
N ASP A 154 12.04 -21.10 39.06
CA ASP A 154 13.22 -20.72 38.29
C ASP A 154 13.51 -21.73 37.17
N VAL A 155 13.48 -23.04 37.49
CA VAL A 155 13.63 -24.12 36.49
C VAL A 155 12.51 -24.06 35.45
N LYS A 156 11.27 -23.82 35.88
CA LYS A 156 10.12 -23.67 34.97
C LYS A 156 10.28 -22.47 34.04
N TYR A 157 10.64 -21.30 34.55
CA TYR A 157 10.87 -20.11 33.72
C TYR A 157 12.00 -20.33 32.71
N VAL A 158 13.11 -20.95 33.12
CA VAL A 158 14.20 -21.32 32.19
C VAL A 158 13.72 -22.29 31.11
N SER A 159 12.84 -23.24 31.44
CA SER A 159 12.23 -24.15 30.46
C SER A 159 11.28 -23.40 29.51
N ASP A 160 10.38 -22.57 30.05
CA ASP A 160 9.41 -21.79 29.28
C ASP A 160 10.10 -20.80 28.33
N THR A 161 11.20 -20.15 28.75
CA THR A 161 12.05 -19.31 27.89
C THR A 161 12.65 -20.13 26.75
N LYS A 162 13.27 -21.29 27.04
CA LYS A 162 13.82 -22.17 25.99
C LYS A 162 12.76 -22.64 25.00
N MET A 163 11.55 -22.95 25.47
CA MET A 163 10.41 -23.33 24.61
C MET A 163 9.96 -22.16 23.73
N ALA A 164 9.85 -20.94 24.29
CA ALA A 164 9.50 -19.74 23.55
C ALA A 164 10.55 -19.39 22.47
N ASP A 165 11.84 -19.46 22.79
CA ASP A 165 12.94 -19.23 21.84
C ASP A 165 12.95 -20.28 20.74
N SER A 166 12.77 -21.56 21.08
CA SER A 166 12.68 -22.66 20.12
C SER A 166 11.49 -22.49 19.16
N LYS A 167 10.33 -22.10 19.70
CA LYS A 167 9.14 -21.81 18.91
C LYS A 167 9.34 -20.60 17.99
N ARG A 168 9.92 -19.51 18.50
CA ARG A 168 10.25 -18.31 17.71
C ARG A 168 11.23 -18.62 16.58
N ALA A 169 12.24 -19.44 16.83
CA ALA A 169 13.20 -19.87 15.82
C ALA A 169 12.52 -20.71 14.72
N PHE A 170 11.65 -21.64 15.11
CA PHE A 170 10.86 -22.45 14.17
C PHE A 170 9.90 -21.60 13.34
N GLU A 171 9.17 -20.65 13.95
CA GLU A 171 8.28 -19.74 13.24
C GLU A 171 9.04 -18.82 12.27
N MET A 172 10.23 -18.34 12.65
CA MET A 172 11.10 -17.55 11.78
C MET A 172 11.62 -18.35 10.58
N GLN A 173 12.06 -19.59 10.78
CA GLN A 173 12.44 -20.49 9.67
C GLN A 173 11.25 -20.78 8.75
N LYS A 174 10.06 -21.07 9.32
CA LYS A 174 8.84 -21.30 8.54
C LYS A 174 8.44 -20.07 7.72
N ALA A 175 8.58 -18.86 8.28
CA ALA A 175 8.34 -17.62 7.56
C ALA A 175 9.33 -17.42 6.42
N ALA A 176 10.64 -17.64 6.65
CA ALA A 176 11.67 -17.57 5.62
C ALA A 176 11.41 -18.54 4.45
N PHE A 177 11.12 -19.81 4.75
CA PHE A 177 10.75 -20.79 3.71
C PHE A 177 9.45 -20.42 2.99
N SER A 178 8.44 -19.88 3.68
CA SER A 178 7.22 -19.43 3.01
C SER A 178 7.45 -18.22 2.10
N GLN A 179 8.36 -17.31 2.47
CA GLN A 179 8.78 -16.20 1.63
C GLN A 179 9.52 -16.70 0.38
N GLU A 180 10.45 -17.65 0.54
CA GLU A 180 11.19 -18.26 -0.57
C GLU A 180 10.28 -19.06 -1.52
N VAL A 181 9.33 -19.84 -1.00
CA VAL A 181 8.32 -20.53 -1.80
C VAL A 181 7.42 -19.53 -2.53
N ASN A 182 7.00 -18.44 -1.88
CA ASN A 182 6.16 -17.43 -2.50
C ASN A 182 6.91 -16.64 -3.58
N THR A 183 8.19 -16.27 -3.38
CA THR A 183 8.98 -15.61 -4.43
C THR A 183 9.22 -16.55 -5.61
N LYS A 184 9.60 -17.81 -5.40
CA LYS A 184 9.73 -18.81 -6.48
C LYS A 184 8.42 -19.07 -7.21
N LYS A 185 7.28 -19.06 -6.51
CA LYS A 185 5.96 -19.20 -7.12
C LYS A 185 5.57 -17.97 -7.94
N ALA A 186 5.84 -16.76 -7.44
CA ALA A 186 5.61 -15.52 -8.18
C ALA A 186 6.50 -15.41 -9.42
N GLU A 187 7.79 -15.74 -9.31
CA GLU A 187 8.71 -15.89 -10.46
C GLU A 187 8.16 -16.88 -11.49
N SER A 188 7.65 -18.04 -11.05
CA SER A 188 7.07 -19.05 -11.95
C SER A 188 5.79 -18.58 -12.63
N GLN A 189 4.93 -17.83 -11.91
CA GLN A 189 3.71 -17.24 -12.48
C GLN A 189 4.05 -16.14 -13.49
N LEU A 190 4.94 -15.22 -13.15
CA LEU A 190 5.46 -14.19 -14.05
C LEU A 190 6.14 -14.79 -15.29
N ALA A 191 6.90 -15.88 -15.13
CA ALA A 191 7.51 -16.59 -16.24
C ALA A 191 6.45 -17.21 -17.17
N TYR A 192 5.38 -17.80 -16.61
CA TYR A 192 4.26 -18.37 -17.38
C TYR A 192 3.46 -17.28 -18.12
N GLU A 193 3.11 -16.19 -17.44
CA GLU A 193 2.43 -15.03 -18.03
C GLU A 193 3.28 -14.37 -19.14
N LEU A 194 4.59 -14.21 -18.91
CA LEU A 194 5.53 -13.71 -19.92
C LEU A 194 5.64 -14.64 -21.13
N GLN A 195 5.58 -15.96 -20.93
CA GLN A 195 5.58 -16.94 -22.02
C GLN A 195 4.28 -16.83 -22.82
N ALA A 196 3.12 -16.83 -22.14
CA ALA A 196 1.81 -16.65 -22.77
C ALA A 196 1.72 -15.32 -23.56
N ALA A 197 2.23 -14.22 -23.02
CA ALA A 197 2.28 -12.93 -23.69
C ALA A 197 3.20 -12.94 -24.93
N LYS A 198 4.36 -13.61 -24.86
CA LYS A 198 5.26 -13.79 -26.01
C LYS A 198 4.61 -14.63 -27.11
N GLU A 199 3.92 -15.71 -26.74
CA GLU A 199 3.25 -16.57 -27.72
C GLU A 199 2.04 -15.86 -28.35
N GLN A 200 1.27 -15.10 -27.55
CA GLN A 200 0.21 -14.23 -28.07
C GLN A 200 0.76 -13.12 -28.99
N GLN A 201 1.94 -12.58 -28.70
CA GLN A 201 2.62 -11.62 -29.58
C GLN A 201 3.01 -12.26 -30.92
N LYS A 202 3.54 -13.49 -30.93
CA LYS A 202 3.81 -14.23 -32.17
C LYS A 202 2.55 -14.53 -32.95
N ILE A 203 1.52 -15.08 -32.30
CA ILE A 203 0.20 -15.35 -32.93
C ILE A 203 -0.31 -14.08 -33.61
N ARG A 204 -0.20 -12.92 -32.94
CA ARG A 204 -0.60 -11.64 -33.51
C ARG A 204 0.29 -11.16 -34.67
N GLN A 205 1.58 -11.50 -34.68
CA GLN A 205 2.45 -11.25 -35.84
C GLN A 205 2.03 -12.10 -37.04
N GLU A 206 1.80 -13.40 -36.83
CA GLU A 206 1.28 -14.31 -37.86
C GLU A 206 -0.12 -13.88 -38.36
N GLU A 207 -1.02 -13.45 -37.48
CA GLU A 207 -2.34 -12.90 -37.84
C GLU A 207 -2.21 -11.65 -38.72
N ILE A 208 -1.31 -10.73 -38.38
CA ILE A 208 -1.03 -9.53 -39.19
C ILE A 208 -0.41 -9.92 -40.54
N GLU A 209 0.46 -10.92 -40.59
CA GLU A 209 1.03 -11.42 -41.86
C GLU A 209 -0.07 -12.05 -42.73
N ILE A 210 -0.99 -12.82 -42.15
CA ILE A 210 -2.17 -13.35 -42.83
C ILE A 210 -3.06 -12.20 -43.34
N GLU A 211 -3.32 -11.16 -42.52
CA GLU A 211 -4.09 -9.97 -42.95
C GLU A 211 -3.39 -9.25 -44.12
N VAL A 212 -2.06 -9.07 -44.05
CA VAL A 212 -1.28 -8.46 -45.13
C VAL A 212 -1.33 -9.31 -46.41
N VAL A 213 -1.29 -10.64 -46.31
CA VAL A 213 -1.44 -11.53 -47.47
C VAL A 213 -2.87 -11.48 -48.03
N GLN A 214 -3.90 -11.40 -47.18
CA GLN A 214 -5.29 -11.22 -47.60
C GLN A 214 -5.51 -9.87 -48.29
N ARG A 215 -5.03 -8.77 -47.69
CA ARG A 215 -5.02 -7.42 -48.27
C ARG A 215 -4.31 -7.39 -49.62
N LYS A 216 -3.11 -7.98 -49.73
CA LYS A 216 -2.38 -8.07 -51.01
C LYS A 216 -3.20 -8.82 -52.06
N LYS A 217 -3.77 -9.98 -51.72
CA LYS A 217 -4.65 -10.72 -52.64
C LYS A 217 -5.90 -9.94 -53.03
N GLN A 218 -6.45 -9.13 -52.13
CA GLN A 218 -7.59 -8.27 -52.42
C GLN A 218 -7.19 -7.14 -53.38
N ILE A 219 -6.05 -6.47 -53.15
CA ILE A 219 -5.48 -5.49 -54.09
C ILE A 219 -5.19 -6.15 -55.45
N ASP A 220 -4.60 -7.36 -55.49
CA ASP A 220 -4.37 -8.11 -56.73
C ASP A 220 -5.67 -8.46 -57.49
N ILE A 221 -6.79 -8.60 -56.78
CA ILE A 221 -8.13 -8.80 -57.37
C ILE A 221 -8.68 -7.46 -57.88
N GLU A 222 -8.64 -6.41 -57.06
CA GLU A 222 -9.09 -5.06 -57.41
C GLU A 222 -8.31 -4.50 -58.62
N GLU A 223 -6.98 -4.68 -58.69
CA GLU A 223 -6.16 -4.34 -59.86
C GLU A 223 -6.60 -5.13 -61.11
N LYS A 224 -6.91 -6.43 -60.98
CA LYS A 224 -7.41 -7.24 -62.11
C LYS A 224 -8.82 -6.82 -62.54
N GLU A 225 -9.68 -6.41 -61.60
CA GLU A 225 -10.99 -5.85 -61.92
C GLU A 225 -10.87 -4.49 -62.60
N ILE A 226 -9.98 -3.60 -62.13
CA ILE A 226 -9.66 -2.33 -62.79
C ILE A 226 -9.12 -2.59 -64.21
N LEU A 227 -8.23 -3.57 -64.41
CA LEU A 227 -7.74 -3.95 -65.73
C LEU A 227 -8.82 -4.57 -66.64
N ARG A 228 -9.82 -5.26 -66.07
CA ARG A 228 -10.99 -5.73 -66.83
C ARG A 228 -11.91 -4.56 -67.21
N MET A 229 -12.17 -3.67 -66.25
CA MET A 229 -13.02 -2.50 -66.40
C MET A 229 -12.41 -1.46 -67.36
N ASP A 230 -11.10 -1.23 -67.36
CA ASP A 230 -10.44 -0.37 -68.36
C ASP A 230 -10.53 -0.99 -69.76
N LYS A 231 -10.40 -2.32 -69.91
CA LYS A 231 -10.65 -3.00 -71.20
C LYS A 231 -12.11 -2.88 -71.65
N GLU A 232 -13.08 -3.01 -70.74
CA GLU A 232 -14.50 -2.79 -71.00
C GLU A 232 -14.78 -1.33 -71.38
N LEU A 233 -14.15 -0.36 -70.72
CA LEU A 233 -14.28 1.08 -70.99
C LEU A 233 -13.61 1.48 -72.31
N ILE A 234 -12.44 0.91 -72.63
CA ILE A 234 -11.79 1.05 -73.93
C ILE A 234 -12.74 0.54 -75.03
N ALA A 235 -13.32 -0.65 -74.85
CA ALA A 235 -14.21 -1.25 -75.83
C ALA A 235 -15.55 -0.47 -76.00
N THR A 236 -16.11 0.03 -74.90
CA THR A 236 -17.48 0.58 -74.85
C THR A 236 -17.54 2.11 -75.02
N VAL A 237 -16.51 2.84 -74.58
CA VAL A 237 -16.50 4.30 -74.59
C VAL A 237 -15.43 4.85 -75.52
N LYS A 238 -14.16 4.43 -75.38
CA LYS A 238 -13.08 4.99 -76.23
C LYS A 238 -13.24 4.59 -77.69
N ARG A 239 -13.49 3.32 -78.02
CA ARG A 239 -13.59 2.89 -79.42
C ARG A 239 -14.77 3.54 -80.18
N PRO A 240 -15.98 3.71 -79.60
CA PRO A 240 -17.02 4.52 -80.23
C PRO A 240 -16.66 6.00 -80.32
N ALA A 241 -16.09 6.61 -79.28
CA ALA A 241 -15.67 8.01 -79.31
C ALA A 241 -14.56 8.30 -80.33
N GLU A 242 -13.60 7.37 -80.50
CA GLU A 242 -12.57 7.41 -81.53
C GLU A 242 -13.19 7.26 -82.94
N ALA A 243 -14.17 6.36 -83.11
CA ALA A 243 -14.89 6.22 -84.37
C ALA A 243 -15.73 7.47 -84.72
N GLU A 244 -16.38 8.09 -83.73
CA GLU A 244 -17.10 9.36 -83.90
C GLU A 244 -16.15 10.52 -84.18
N ALA A 245 -15.01 10.61 -83.48
CA ALA A 245 -13.98 11.61 -83.73
C ALA A 245 -13.37 11.47 -85.14
N HIS A 246 -13.07 10.24 -85.58
CA HIS A 246 -12.61 9.98 -86.96
C HIS A 246 -13.67 10.35 -88.00
N LYS A 247 -14.94 10.02 -87.75
CA LYS A 247 -16.06 10.41 -88.63
C LYS A 247 -16.22 11.93 -88.70
N MET A 248 -16.12 12.63 -87.57
CA MET A 248 -16.19 14.08 -87.49
C MET A 248 -15.00 14.76 -88.20
N LEU A 249 -13.79 14.21 -88.03
CA LEU A 249 -12.59 14.66 -88.76
C LEU A 249 -12.76 14.48 -90.27
N GLN A 250 -13.26 13.34 -90.75
CA GLN A 250 -13.53 13.12 -92.17
C GLN A 250 -14.60 14.06 -92.73
N ILE A 251 -15.65 14.38 -91.96
CA ILE A 251 -16.66 15.37 -92.36
C ILE A 251 -16.02 16.77 -92.46
N ALA A 252 -15.29 17.20 -91.44
CA ALA A 252 -14.63 18.51 -91.41
C ALA A 252 -13.52 18.65 -92.46
N GLU A 253 -12.83 17.57 -92.80
CA GLU A 253 -11.83 17.53 -93.88
C GLU A 253 -12.51 17.55 -95.25
N GLY A 254 -13.65 16.87 -95.41
CA GLY A 254 -14.53 17.02 -96.57
C GLY A 254 -15.04 18.44 -96.77
N GLU A 255 -15.51 19.11 -95.71
CA GLU A 255 -15.93 20.51 -95.74
C GLU A 255 -14.78 21.46 -96.08
N LYS A 256 -13.58 21.25 -95.51
CA LYS A 256 -12.37 22.00 -95.90
C LYS A 256 -12.03 21.82 -97.37
N VAL A 257 -12.02 20.59 -97.87
CA VAL A 257 -11.75 20.29 -99.29
C VAL A 257 -12.81 20.96 -100.18
N GLN A 258 -14.09 20.92 -99.78
CA GLN A 258 -15.17 21.61 -100.49
C GLN A 258 -14.98 23.13 -100.52
N GLN A 259 -14.64 23.77 -99.40
CA GLN A 259 -14.36 25.21 -99.38
C GLN A 259 -13.13 25.59 -100.20
N VAL A 260 -12.05 24.79 -100.17
CA VAL A 260 -10.85 25.03 -101.00
C VAL A 260 -11.19 24.91 -102.48
N LEU A 261 -12.01 23.92 -102.89
CA LEU A 261 -12.48 23.77 -104.26
C LEU A 261 -13.36 24.93 -104.72
N ILE A 262 -14.25 25.44 -103.86
CA ILE A 262 -15.07 26.63 -104.15
C ILE A 262 -14.17 27.86 -104.33
N ALA A 263 -13.23 28.10 -103.41
CA ALA A 263 -12.29 29.22 -103.50
C ALA A 263 -11.38 29.13 -104.74
N GLN A 264 -10.95 27.92 -105.14
CA GLN A 264 -10.20 27.71 -106.39
C GLN A 264 -11.06 27.98 -107.63
N ALA A 265 -12.32 27.56 -107.64
CA ALA A 265 -13.25 27.82 -108.75
C ALA A 265 -13.57 29.33 -108.87
N GLU A 266 -13.71 30.04 -107.76
CA GLU A 266 -13.87 31.50 -107.76
C GLU A 266 -12.58 32.21 -108.23
N ALA A 267 -11.41 31.75 -107.81
CA ALA A 267 -10.13 32.27 -108.29
C ALA A 267 -9.94 32.06 -109.81
N GLU A 268 -10.27 30.88 -110.35
CA GLU A 268 -10.27 30.64 -111.80
C GLU A 268 -11.28 31.53 -112.55
N LYS A 269 -12.47 31.72 -111.99
CA LYS A 269 -13.50 32.59 -112.56
C LYS A 269 -13.00 34.03 -112.65
N ILE A 270 -12.41 34.57 -111.58
CA ILE A 270 -11.82 35.91 -111.56
C ILE A 270 -10.66 36.00 -112.57
N ARG A 271 -9.79 34.98 -112.64
CA ARG A 271 -8.67 34.97 -113.59
C ARG A 271 -9.13 35.00 -115.05
N LYS A 272 -10.15 34.21 -115.42
CA LYS A 272 -10.73 34.19 -116.77
C LYS A 272 -11.45 35.51 -117.13
N ILE A 273 -12.07 36.18 -116.15
CA ILE A 273 -12.65 37.52 -116.35
C ILE A 273 -11.54 38.55 -116.59
N GLY A 274 -10.48 38.54 -115.78
CA GLY A 274 -9.32 39.44 -115.97
C GLY A 274 -8.56 39.20 -117.27
N GLU A 275 -8.39 37.93 -117.70
CA GLU A 275 -7.83 37.57 -119.01
C GLU A 275 -8.68 38.13 -120.16
N ALA A 276 -10.02 38.08 -120.04
CA ALA A 276 -10.93 38.63 -121.05
C ALA A 276 -10.91 40.18 -121.08
N GLU A 277 -10.91 40.84 -119.92
CA GLU A 277 -10.83 42.31 -119.83
C GLU A 277 -9.49 42.83 -120.36
N ALA A 278 -8.38 42.16 -120.06
CA ALA A 278 -7.06 42.49 -120.61
C ALA A 278 -7.04 42.39 -122.15
N ALA A 279 -7.64 41.35 -122.74
CA ALA A 279 -7.74 41.20 -124.18
C ALA A 279 -8.58 42.30 -124.85
N VAL A 280 -9.65 42.77 -124.20
CA VAL A 280 -10.46 43.90 -124.68
C VAL A 280 -9.65 45.20 -124.65
N ILE A 281 -8.92 45.47 -123.57
CA ILE A 281 -8.08 46.67 -123.44
C ILE A 281 -6.94 46.65 -124.48
N GLU A 282 -6.29 45.51 -124.72
CA GLU A 282 -5.23 45.38 -125.73
C GLU A 282 -5.75 45.62 -127.15
N ALA A 283 -6.97 45.15 -127.46
CA ALA A 283 -7.62 45.39 -128.75
C ALA A 283 -7.96 46.88 -128.97
N ILE A 284 -8.47 47.56 -127.93
CA ILE A 284 -8.75 49.01 -127.97
C ILE A 284 -7.44 49.79 -128.14
N GLY A 285 -6.39 49.46 -127.39
CA GLY A 285 -5.08 50.12 -127.47
C GLY A 285 -4.41 49.98 -128.85
N LYS A 286 -4.54 48.82 -129.51
CA LYS A 286 -4.06 48.63 -130.90
C LYS A 286 -4.85 49.51 -131.88
N ALA A 287 -6.17 49.55 -131.76
CA ALA A 287 -7.02 50.37 -132.62
C ALA A 287 -6.73 51.89 -132.48
N GLU A 288 -6.47 52.38 -131.26
CA GLU A 288 -6.07 53.78 -131.03
C GLU A 288 -4.67 54.08 -131.57
N ALA A 289 -3.71 53.16 -131.43
CA ALA A 289 -2.36 53.31 -131.97
C ALA A 289 -2.34 53.40 -133.51
N GLU A 290 -3.14 52.60 -134.20
CA GLU A 290 -3.32 52.71 -135.66
C GLU A 290 -3.98 54.03 -136.06
N LYS A 291 -5.00 54.47 -135.32
CA LYS A 291 -5.66 55.77 -135.53
C LYS A 291 -4.71 56.95 -135.35
N MET A 292 -3.78 56.89 -134.39
CA MET A 292 -2.74 57.89 -134.20
C MET A 292 -1.70 57.88 -135.32
N LYS A 293 -1.26 56.71 -135.81
CA LYS A 293 -0.35 56.61 -136.96
C LYS A 293 -0.94 57.23 -138.23
N LEU A 294 -2.17 56.87 -138.57
CA LEU A 294 -2.89 57.42 -139.73
C LEU A 294 -3.06 58.96 -139.63
N LYS A 295 -3.33 59.49 -138.42
CA LYS A 295 -3.31 60.94 -138.21
C LYS A 295 -1.92 61.54 -138.44
N ALA A 296 -0.86 60.93 -137.91
CA ALA A 296 0.51 61.44 -138.05
C ALA A 296 0.97 61.47 -139.52
N GLU A 297 0.66 60.44 -140.31
CA GLU A 297 0.96 60.40 -141.74
C GLU A 297 0.16 61.46 -142.53
N ALA A 298 -1.12 61.66 -142.21
CA ALA A 298 -1.92 62.73 -142.80
C ALA A 298 -1.32 64.12 -142.50
N TYR A 299 -0.87 64.38 -141.27
CA TYR A 299 -0.26 65.66 -140.90
C TYR A 299 1.10 65.92 -141.58
N GLN A 300 1.86 64.90 -141.99
CA GLN A 300 3.13 65.12 -142.70
C GLN A 300 2.95 65.61 -144.14
N GLN A 301 1.84 65.31 -144.81
CA GLN A 301 1.61 65.76 -146.20
C GLN A 301 1.09 67.20 -146.31
N TYR A 302 0.66 67.80 -145.18
CA TYR A 302 0.29 69.21 -145.12
C TYR A 302 1.53 70.12 -145.01
N GLY A 303 2.10 70.46 -146.17
CA GLY A 303 3.21 71.41 -146.30
C GLY A 303 2.92 72.79 -145.67
N ASP A 304 3.98 73.59 -145.49
CA ASP A 304 4.07 74.69 -144.49
C ASP A 304 2.94 75.74 -144.44
N ALA A 305 2.12 75.88 -145.49
CA ALA A 305 0.92 76.72 -145.45
C ALA A 305 -0.11 76.30 -144.37
N ALA A 306 -0.22 75.00 -144.06
CA ALA A 306 -1.23 74.49 -143.12
C ALA A 306 -0.94 74.82 -141.65
N LYS A 307 0.35 74.96 -141.28
CA LYS A 307 0.77 75.32 -139.91
C LYS A 307 0.23 76.71 -139.52
N MET A 308 0.14 77.62 -140.49
CA MET A 308 -0.39 78.97 -140.27
C MET A 308 -1.89 78.96 -139.95
N ALA A 309 -2.67 78.09 -140.59
CA ALA A 309 -4.10 77.94 -140.32
C ALA A 309 -4.37 77.33 -138.94
N LEU A 310 -3.62 76.28 -138.56
CA LEU A 310 -3.79 75.61 -137.27
C LEU A 310 -3.52 76.55 -136.06
N VAL A 311 -2.57 77.49 -136.21
CA VAL A 311 -2.28 78.51 -135.19
C VAL A 311 -3.42 79.51 -135.04
N LEU A 312 -4.13 79.83 -136.13
CA LEU A 312 -5.30 80.71 -136.10
C LEU A 312 -6.51 80.06 -135.41
N ASP A 313 -6.75 78.77 -135.62
CA ASP A 313 -7.87 78.03 -135.00
C ASP A 313 -7.67 77.77 -133.49
N CYS A 314 -6.43 77.68 -133.00
CA CYS A 314 -6.17 77.42 -131.57
C CYS A 314 -6.20 78.66 -130.65
N LEU A 315 -6.22 79.87 -131.20
CA LEU A 315 -6.24 81.12 -130.41
C LEU A 315 -7.44 81.26 -129.43
N PRO A 316 -8.68 80.83 -129.75
CA PRO A 316 -9.82 80.93 -128.83
C PRO A 316 -9.67 80.06 -127.56
N GLU A 317 -9.10 78.86 -127.67
CA GLU A 317 -9.00 77.94 -126.52
C GLU A 317 -7.99 78.40 -125.47
N ILE A 318 -6.88 79.02 -125.90
CA ILE A 318 -5.87 79.59 -124.98
C ILE A 318 -6.49 80.74 -124.18
N ALA A 319 -7.26 81.62 -124.83
CA ALA A 319 -7.98 82.69 -124.15
C ALA A 319 -8.96 82.15 -123.08
N ALA A 320 -9.70 81.09 -123.41
CA ALA A 320 -10.65 80.46 -122.48
C ALA A 320 -9.98 79.85 -121.25
N LYS A 321 -8.82 79.19 -121.39
CA LYS A 321 -8.14 78.54 -120.26
C LYS A 321 -7.38 79.50 -119.34
N VAL A 322 -6.89 80.63 -119.85
CA VAL A 322 -6.22 81.66 -119.01
C VAL A 322 -7.22 82.38 -118.09
N ALA A 323 -8.48 82.56 -118.52
CA ALA A 323 -9.51 83.23 -117.73
C ALA A 323 -10.09 82.38 -116.59
N ALA A 324 -9.98 81.04 -116.64
CA ALA A 324 -10.78 80.15 -115.81
C ALA A 324 -10.49 80.16 -114.28
N PRO A 325 -9.22 80.20 -113.79
CA PRO A 325 -8.96 80.03 -112.34
C PRO A 325 -9.00 81.33 -111.52
N LEU A 326 -8.85 82.50 -112.15
CA LEU A 326 -9.04 83.80 -111.45
C LEU A 326 -10.47 83.98 -110.94
N ALA A 327 -11.44 83.27 -111.53
CA ALA A 327 -12.86 83.36 -111.19
C ALA A 327 -13.31 82.48 -110.01
N LYS A 328 -12.39 81.89 -109.22
CA LYS A 328 -12.72 80.92 -108.15
C LYS A 328 -11.93 81.08 -106.84
N VAL A 329 -11.54 82.30 -106.48
CA VAL A 329 -10.93 82.62 -105.18
C VAL A 329 -11.65 83.81 -104.55
N ASP A 330 -12.49 83.56 -103.55
CA ASP A 330 -13.36 84.59 -102.94
C ASP A 330 -12.97 84.99 -101.50
N GLU A 331 -12.04 84.30 -100.82
CA GLU A 331 -11.56 84.77 -99.50
C GLU A 331 -10.06 84.54 -99.29
N ILE A 332 -9.35 85.63 -99.02
CA ILE A 332 -7.91 85.70 -98.79
C ILE A 332 -7.70 86.33 -97.41
N VAL A 333 -7.12 85.58 -96.47
CA VAL A 333 -6.71 86.08 -95.15
C VAL A 333 -5.19 86.01 -95.03
N ILE A 334 -4.55 87.17 -94.87
CA ILE A 334 -3.10 87.37 -94.98
C ILE A 334 -2.63 88.36 -93.89
N LEU A 335 -1.61 87.95 -93.09
CA LEU A 335 -0.80 88.75 -92.12
C LEU A 335 -1.61 89.33 -90.92
N SER A 336 -1.10 89.64 -89.71
CA SER A 336 0.17 89.47 -88.96
C SER A 336 -0.16 89.66 -87.45
N GLY A 337 0.70 89.53 -86.43
CA GLY A 337 2.14 89.23 -86.30
C GLY A 337 2.66 89.63 -84.89
N ASN A 338 3.78 89.06 -84.43
CA ASN A 338 4.43 89.23 -83.09
C ASN A 338 3.64 88.67 -81.86
N ASN A 339 4.24 87.99 -80.86
CA ASN A 339 5.66 87.77 -80.57
C ASN A 339 5.95 86.45 -79.79
N ASN A 340 6.84 85.62 -80.35
CA ASN A 340 7.84 84.73 -79.71
C ASN A 340 7.52 83.60 -78.69
N LYS A 341 8.10 82.42 -79.01
CA LYS A 341 8.49 81.24 -78.17
C LYS A 341 7.34 80.38 -77.59
N VAL A 342 7.17 79.09 -77.91
CA VAL A 342 8.11 77.95 -78.13
C VAL A 342 8.91 77.55 -76.89
N THR A 343 8.39 76.53 -76.17
CA THR A 343 9.08 75.39 -75.51
C THR A 343 7.98 74.58 -74.78
N SER A 344 7.47 73.51 -75.41
CA SER A 344 7.73 72.09 -75.07
C SER A 344 7.08 71.63 -73.75
N GLU A 345 6.05 70.78 -73.75
CA GLU A 345 6.05 69.33 -74.08
C GLU A 345 6.59 68.41 -72.98
N VAL A 346 5.95 67.23 -72.85
CA VAL A 346 6.49 65.97 -72.28
C VAL A 346 6.90 65.99 -70.79
N THR A 347 5.91 66.04 -69.86
CA THR A 347 6.11 65.57 -68.46
C THR A 347 4.84 65.20 -67.65
N ARG A 348 3.73 64.74 -68.24
CA ARG A 348 2.49 64.51 -67.44
C ARG A 348 1.58 63.31 -67.80
N LEU A 349 2.08 62.31 -68.52
CA LEU A 349 1.27 61.15 -68.93
C LEU A 349 2.05 59.81 -68.89
N LEU A 350 2.66 59.48 -67.74
CA LEU A 350 3.03 58.11 -67.31
C LEU A 350 3.65 58.15 -65.88
N ALA A 351 3.38 57.12 -65.05
CA ALA A 351 3.97 56.83 -63.71
C ALA A 351 3.68 57.85 -62.55
N GLU A 352 3.58 57.49 -61.26
CA GLU A 352 3.56 56.18 -60.56
C GLU A 352 2.95 56.28 -59.13
N LEU A 353 2.51 55.13 -58.60
CA LEU A 353 2.51 54.62 -57.20
C LEU A 353 3.11 55.58 -56.10
N PRO A 354 2.53 55.78 -54.86
CA PRO A 354 1.69 54.85 -54.07
C PRO A 354 0.61 55.48 -53.12
N ALA A 355 -0.65 55.02 -53.16
CA ALA A 355 -1.75 55.54 -52.31
C ALA A 355 -1.92 54.83 -50.94
N SER A 356 -0.84 54.45 -50.25
CA SER A 356 -0.88 53.30 -49.31
C SER A 356 -0.57 53.52 -47.82
N VAL A 357 -0.15 54.71 -47.33
CA VAL A 357 0.42 54.81 -45.95
C VAL A 357 -0.05 55.98 -45.06
N GLN A 358 -0.84 56.97 -45.54
CA GLN A 358 -1.11 58.17 -44.71
C GLN A 358 -2.55 58.72 -44.67
N ALA A 359 -3.47 58.24 -45.51
CA ALA A 359 -4.83 58.79 -45.57
C ALA A 359 -5.83 58.22 -44.53
N LEU A 360 -5.50 57.10 -43.87
CA LEU A 360 -6.28 56.56 -42.75
C LEU A 360 -5.48 56.53 -41.43
N THR A 361 -5.19 57.75 -40.96
CA THR A 361 -5.35 58.17 -39.56
C THR A 361 -4.61 57.36 -38.47
N GLY A 362 -3.32 57.66 -38.28
CA GLY A 362 -2.57 57.10 -37.15
C GLY A 362 -3.05 57.59 -35.78
N VAL A 363 -3.51 56.64 -34.94
CA VAL A 363 -3.79 56.67 -33.48
C VAL A 363 -4.90 57.64 -32.98
N ASP A 364 -5.69 57.38 -31.92
CA ASP A 364 -5.82 56.25 -30.97
C ASP A 364 -7.22 56.27 -30.25
N LEU A 365 -7.47 55.27 -29.39
CA LEU A 365 -8.34 55.24 -28.18
C LEU A 365 -9.84 54.88 -28.25
N SER A 366 -10.20 53.97 -27.33
CA SER A 366 -11.51 53.68 -26.71
C SER A 366 -12.56 52.80 -27.43
N LYS A 367 -12.55 51.49 -27.12
CA LYS A 367 -13.71 50.60 -26.72
C LYS A 367 -13.55 49.10 -27.09
N ILE A 368 -12.76 48.32 -26.35
CA ILE A 368 -12.87 46.84 -26.26
C ILE A 368 -12.31 46.41 -24.87
N PRO A 369 -12.79 45.36 -24.18
CA PRO A 369 -14.14 45.18 -23.63
C PRO A 369 -14.16 44.95 -22.09
N LEU A 370 -15.35 45.00 -21.48
CA LEU A 370 -15.58 44.58 -20.08
C LEU A 370 -15.53 43.05 -19.93
N ILE A 371 -14.71 42.54 -18.99
CA ILE A 371 -14.91 41.22 -18.37
C ILE A 371 -15.16 41.44 -16.88
N GLN A 372 -16.42 41.31 -16.46
CA GLN A 372 -16.81 41.41 -15.06
C GLN A 372 -17.26 40.05 -14.52
N LYS A 373 -16.39 39.44 -13.71
CA LYS A 373 -16.66 38.42 -12.69
C LYS A 373 -17.47 37.17 -13.13
N ALA A 374 -16.74 36.13 -13.53
CA ALA A 374 -17.11 34.77 -13.12
C ALA A 374 -16.73 34.55 -11.64
N THR A 375 -17.72 34.20 -10.83
CA THR A 375 -17.70 33.34 -9.63
C THR A 375 -16.38 33.06 -8.87
N GLY A 376 -16.38 33.38 -7.56
CA GLY A 376 -15.53 32.79 -6.51
C GLY A 376 -14.50 33.75 -5.89
N VAL A 377 -14.12 33.66 -4.60
CA VAL A 377 -14.53 32.83 -3.44
C VAL A 377 -14.15 33.58 -2.15
N GLN A 378 -14.92 33.41 -1.06
CA GLN A 378 -14.62 33.68 0.38
C GLN A 378 -13.73 34.87 0.79
N ALA A 379 -14.32 35.83 1.51
CA ALA A 379 -14.21 35.91 2.98
C ALA A 379 -15.43 36.65 3.56
#